data_AF-A0A9D8KXD3-F1
#
_entry.id   AF-A0A9D8KXD3-F1
#
_cell.length_a   1.000
_cell.length_b   1.000
_cell.length_c   1.000
_cell.angle_alpha   90.00
_cell.angle_beta   90.00
_cell.angle_gamma   90.00
#
_symmetry.space_group_name_H-M   'P 1'
#
loop_
_entity.id
_entity.type
_entity.pdbx_description
1 polymer ?
#
loop_
_entity_poly.entity_id
_entity_poly.type
_entity_poly.pdbx_seq_one_letter_code
_entity_poly.pdbx_strand_id
1 'polypeptide(L)'
;DIDLAKAYAIRAQREKDERIEAERQKQEEARLRREAKARLDELLKDKALNVADADIARHFPYGGKIKRIYVTADQLKALNAGQLGVLQQNGRYLLVTAELLAEAEAVFAPAVALKIDPDAPAEADPYADPMYQVPDDLVW
;
A
#
# COMPACT_ATOMS: atom_id res chain seq x y z
N ASP A 1 0.54 27.32 -52.10
CA ASP A 1 1.23 27.25 -50.79
C ASP A 1 0.39 27.69 -49.58
N ILE A 2 -0.73 27.03 -49.26
CA ILE A 2 -1.58 27.37 -48.08
C ILE A 2 -1.85 26.15 -47.17
N ASP A 3 -1.22 25.01 -47.43
CA ASP A 3 -1.55 23.76 -46.73
C ASP A 3 -0.65 23.50 -45.50
N LEU A 4 0.64 23.87 -45.59
CA LEU A 4 1.61 23.64 -44.52
C LEU A 4 1.33 24.47 -43.27
N ALA A 5 1.01 25.76 -43.42
CA ALA A 5 0.74 26.65 -42.29
C ALA A 5 -0.51 26.23 -41.49
N LYS A 6 -1.54 25.71 -42.19
CA LYS A 6 -2.75 25.16 -41.55
C LYS A 6 -2.45 23.86 -40.81
N ALA A 7 -1.66 22.97 -41.40
CA ALA A 7 -1.25 21.72 -40.74
C ALA A 7 -0.42 21.97 -39.47
N TYR A 8 0.49 22.95 -39.48
CA TYR A 8 1.26 23.37 -38.31
C TYR A 8 0.38 24.02 -37.23
N ALA A 9 -0.57 24.88 -37.61
CA ALA A 9 -1.50 25.50 -36.67
C ALA A 9 -2.41 24.47 -35.97
N ILE A 10 -2.89 23.45 -36.71
CA ILE A 10 -3.71 22.37 -36.15
C ILE A 10 -2.90 21.51 -35.17
N ARG A 11 -1.64 21.19 -35.48
CA ARG A 11 -0.76 20.45 -34.55
C ARG A 11 -0.45 21.24 -33.28
N ALA A 12 -0.10 22.52 -33.42
CA ALA A 12 0.20 23.38 -32.28
C ALA A 12 -1.02 23.58 -31.35
N GLN A 13 -2.23 23.58 -31.90
CA GLN A 13 -3.47 23.62 -31.12
C GLN A 13 -3.68 22.31 -30.36
N ARG A 14 -3.53 21.15 -31.03
CA ARG A 14 -3.67 19.82 -30.40
C ARG A 14 -2.67 19.60 -29.26
N GLU A 15 -1.39 19.95 -29.45
CA GLU A 15 -0.38 19.80 -28.39
C GLU A 15 -0.68 20.69 -27.16
N LYS A 16 -1.30 21.86 -27.37
CA LYS A 16 -1.73 22.72 -26.24
C LYS A 16 -2.94 22.12 -25.53
N ASP A 17 -3.93 21.65 -26.28
CA ASP A 17 -5.14 21.04 -25.72
C ASP A 17 -4.78 19.76 -24.94
N GLU A 18 -3.90 18.91 -25.47
CA GLU A 18 -3.38 17.71 -24.79
C GLU A 18 -2.65 18.05 -23.48
N ARG A 19 -1.86 19.13 -23.44
CA ARG A 19 -1.20 19.58 -22.20
C ARG A 19 -2.21 20.07 -21.16
N ILE A 20 -3.21 20.83 -21.58
CA ILE A 20 -4.25 21.35 -20.69
C ILE A 20 -5.11 20.20 -20.14
N GLU A 21 -5.45 19.22 -20.97
CA GLU A 21 -6.18 18.01 -20.55
C GLU A 21 -5.36 17.17 -19.58
N ALA A 22 -4.08 16.95 -19.86
CA ALA A 22 -3.18 16.21 -18.96
C ALA A 22 -3.00 16.93 -17.61
N GLU A 23 -2.89 18.26 -17.60
CA GLU A 23 -2.86 19.04 -16.35
C GLU A 23 -4.17 18.94 -15.58
N ARG A 24 -5.32 19.02 -16.28
CA ARG A 24 -6.65 18.90 -15.65
C ARG A 24 -6.85 17.52 -15.03
N GLN A 25 -6.50 16.45 -15.76
CA GLN A 25 -6.59 15.08 -15.25
C GLN A 25 -5.72 14.91 -14.00
N LYS A 26 -4.47 15.39 -14.01
CA LYS A 26 -3.59 15.35 -12.83
C LYS A 26 -4.17 16.11 -11.64
N GLN A 27 -4.80 17.27 -11.87
CA GLN A 27 -5.43 18.05 -10.81
C GLN A 27 -6.65 17.32 -10.22
N GLU A 28 -7.48 16.71 -11.07
CA GLU A 28 -8.64 15.93 -10.64
C GLU A 28 -8.22 14.68 -9.86
N GLU A 29 -7.24 13.93 -10.35
CA GLU A 29 -6.65 12.79 -9.62
C GLU A 29 -6.08 13.22 -8.28
N ALA A 30 -5.34 14.34 -8.25
CA ALA A 30 -4.79 14.87 -7.01
C ALA A 30 -5.88 15.33 -6.02
N ARG A 31 -7.05 15.77 -6.51
CA ARG A 31 -8.22 16.11 -5.68
C ARG A 31 -8.88 14.85 -5.13
N LEU A 32 -9.17 13.87 -5.99
CA LEU A 32 -9.75 12.59 -5.59
C LEU A 32 -8.88 11.86 -4.56
N ARG A 33 -7.55 11.86 -4.78
CA ARG A 33 -6.59 11.26 -3.85
C ARG A 33 -6.58 11.96 -2.49
N ARG A 34 -6.66 13.29 -2.48
CA ARG A 34 -6.75 14.06 -1.23
C ARG A 34 -8.03 13.76 -0.46
N GLU A 35 -9.15 13.68 -1.17
CA GLU A 35 -10.45 13.34 -0.58
C GLU A 35 -10.46 11.91 -0.02
N ALA A 36 -9.98 10.93 -0.79
CA ALA A 36 -9.85 9.55 -0.34
C ALA A 36 -8.97 9.44 0.91
N LYS A 37 -7.87 10.20 0.96
CA LYS A 37 -7.00 10.24 2.13
C LYS A 37 -7.68 10.85 3.36
N ALA A 38 -8.46 11.93 3.18
CA ALA A 38 -9.21 12.53 4.28
C ALA A 38 -10.28 11.57 4.84
N ARG A 39 -10.99 10.86 3.97
CA ARG A 39 -11.95 9.81 4.36
C ARG A 39 -11.27 8.66 5.09
N LEU A 40 -10.10 8.22 4.61
CA LEU A 40 -9.30 7.22 5.30
C LEU A 40 -8.87 7.71 6.68
N ASP A 41 -8.47 8.98 6.81
CA ASP A 41 -8.06 9.54 8.09
C ASP A 41 -9.19 9.55 9.13
N GLU A 42 -10.41 9.86 8.71
CA GLU A 42 -11.60 9.76 9.54
C GLU A 42 -11.95 8.31 9.89
N LEU A 43 -11.86 7.40 8.92
CA LEU A 43 -12.15 5.98 9.10
C LEU A 43 -11.24 5.31 10.14
N LEU A 44 -9.96 5.68 10.16
CA LEU A 44 -8.94 5.08 11.02
C LEU A 44 -8.82 5.72 12.41
N LYS A 45 -9.49 6.85 12.62
CA LYS A 45 -9.42 7.60 13.87
C LYS A 45 -9.82 6.71 15.05
N ASP A 46 -8.92 6.58 16.02
CA ASP A 46 -9.08 5.79 17.25
C ASP A 46 -9.32 4.28 17.05
N LYS A 47 -9.11 3.75 15.83
CA LYS A 47 -9.24 2.31 15.52
C LYS A 47 -7.90 1.57 15.37
N ALA A 48 -6.79 2.26 15.63
CA ALA A 48 -5.47 1.66 15.60
C ALA A 48 -5.27 0.73 16.81
N LEU A 49 -4.77 -0.47 16.56
CA LEU A 49 -4.49 -1.49 17.58
C LEU A 49 -3.02 -1.49 18.04
N ASN A 50 -2.25 -0.46 17.69
CA ASN A 50 -0.85 -0.36 18.10
C ASN A 50 -0.74 -0.32 19.63
N VAL A 51 0.12 -1.18 20.18
CA VAL A 51 0.45 -1.18 21.61
C VAL A 51 1.79 -0.47 21.78
N ALA A 52 1.87 0.46 22.75
CA ALA A 52 3.09 1.25 22.98
C ALA A 52 4.26 0.38 23.47
N ASP A 53 3.96 -0.63 24.29
CA ASP A 53 4.94 -1.54 24.89
C ASP A 53 5.22 -2.78 24.02
N ALA A 54 4.82 -2.76 22.75
CA ALA A 54 5.14 -3.83 21.82
C ALA A 54 6.65 -3.84 21.49
N ASP A 55 7.26 -5.01 21.58
CA ASP A 55 8.71 -5.22 21.43
C ASP A 55 9.08 -6.07 20.21
N ILE A 56 8.15 -6.85 19.68
CA ILE A 56 8.41 -7.73 18.53
C ILE A 56 8.32 -6.94 17.23
N ALA A 57 9.43 -6.85 16.51
CA ALA A 57 9.50 -6.18 15.22
C ALA A 57 9.08 -7.10 14.06
N ARG A 58 7.94 -6.83 13.43
CA ARG A 58 7.52 -7.46 12.18
C ARG A 58 7.98 -6.62 10.99
N HIS A 59 8.82 -7.20 10.14
CA HIS A 59 9.31 -6.57 8.93
C HIS A 59 8.40 -6.86 7.74
N PHE A 60 8.21 -5.90 6.83
CA PHE A 60 7.42 -6.07 5.62
C PHE A 60 7.90 -5.12 4.50
N PRO A 61 7.79 -5.53 3.21
CA PRO A 61 8.12 -4.65 2.09
C PRO A 61 7.00 -3.62 1.87
N TYR A 62 7.36 -2.34 1.75
CA TYR A 62 6.43 -1.29 1.36
C TYR A 62 7.14 -0.14 0.66
N GLY A 63 6.64 0.29 -0.50
CA GLY A 63 7.21 1.39 -1.28
C GLY A 63 8.67 1.15 -1.69
N GLY A 64 9.01 -0.09 -2.06
CA GLY A 64 10.37 -0.47 -2.49
C GLY A 64 11.42 -0.55 -1.37
N LYS A 65 11.01 -0.52 -0.10
CA LYS A 65 11.91 -0.63 1.06
C LYS A 65 11.34 -1.60 2.09
N ILE A 66 12.21 -2.21 2.89
CA ILE A 66 11.78 -2.97 4.06
C ILE A 66 11.43 -1.99 5.20
N LYS A 67 10.23 -2.15 5.74
CA LYS A 67 9.65 -1.39 6.84
C LYS A 67 9.41 -2.32 8.01
N ARG A 68 9.13 -1.75 9.18
CA ARG A 68 8.84 -2.51 10.39
C ARG A 68 7.71 -1.89 11.18
N ILE A 69 6.96 -2.74 11.87
CA ILE A 69 5.99 -2.38 12.90
C ILE A 69 6.29 -3.19 14.15
N TYR A 70 6.10 -2.59 15.32
CA TYR A 70 6.19 -3.28 16.59
C TYR A 70 4.81 -3.81 16.98
N VAL A 71 4.75 -5.10 17.31
CA VAL A 71 3.53 -5.82 17.67
C VAL A 71 3.77 -6.67 18.91
N THR A 72 2.71 -7.02 19.62
CA THR A 72 2.79 -8.04 20.68
C THR A 72 2.82 -9.45 20.08
N ALA A 73 3.14 -10.46 20.89
CA ALA A 73 3.15 -11.86 20.43
C ALA A 73 1.77 -12.30 19.88
N ASP A 74 0.68 -11.89 20.53
CA ASP A 74 -0.68 -12.23 20.10
C ASP A 74 -1.06 -11.48 18.81
N GLN A 75 -0.64 -10.23 18.66
CA GLN A 75 -0.84 -9.47 17.44
C GLN A 75 -0.05 -10.05 16.27
N LEU A 76 1.17 -10.53 16.50
CA LEU A 76 1.95 -11.20 15.47
C LEU A 76 1.25 -12.49 14.99
N LYS A 77 0.72 -13.30 15.91
CA LYS A 77 -0.05 -14.50 15.57
C LYS A 77 -1.30 -14.14 14.75
N ALA A 78 -2.08 -13.16 15.20
CA ALA A 78 -3.28 -12.72 14.51
C ALA A 78 -2.97 -12.12 13.12
N LEU A 79 -1.85 -11.42 12.98
CA LEU A 79 -1.37 -10.91 11.70
C LEU A 79 -0.98 -12.04 10.75
N ASN A 80 -0.21 -13.03 11.21
CA ASN A 80 0.14 -14.20 10.40
C ASN A 80 -1.08 -15.06 10.02
N ALA A 81 -2.13 -15.06 10.85
CA ALA A 81 -3.40 -15.70 10.56
C ALA A 81 -4.30 -14.88 9.60
N GLY A 82 -3.85 -13.72 9.12
CA GLY A 82 -4.63 -12.85 8.23
C GLY A 82 -5.76 -12.09 8.93
N GLN A 83 -5.86 -12.13 10.26
CA GLN A 83 -6.90 -11.45 11.04
C GLN A 83 -6.58 -9.97 11.28
N LEU A 84 -5.29 -9.63 11.26
CA LEU A 84 -4.81 -8.25 11.34
C LEU A 84 -3.99 -7.91 10.10
N GLY A 85 -3.91 -6.62 9.80
CA GLY A 85 -2.99 -6.12 8.80
C GLY A 85 -2.50 -4.71 9.10
N VAL A 86 -1.68 -4.18 8.20
CA VAL A 86 -0.98 -2.91 8.40
C VAL A 86 -1.43 -1.91 7.35
N LEU A 87 -1.82 -0.73 7.82
CA LEU A 87 -2.10 0.43 6.98
C LEU A 87 -1.03 1.50 7.18
N GLN A 88 -0.72 2.23 6.12
CA GLN A 88 0.08 3.45 6.16
C GLN A 88 -0.84 4.65 6.29
N GLN A 89 -0.60 5.45 7.32
CA GLN A 89 -1.33 6.69 7.55
C GLN A 89 -0.37 7.77 8.01
N ASN A 90 -0.32 8.89 7.29
CA ASN A 90 0.44 10.10 7.68
C ASN A 90 1.90 9.80 8.11
N GLY A 91 2.55 8.87 7.40
CA GLY A 91 3.94 8.47 7.65
C GLY A 91 4.14 7.47 8.78
N ARG A 92 3.07 6.98 9.40
CA ARG A 92 3.07 5.94 10.43
C ARG A 92 2.42 4.66 9.91
N TYR A 93 2.71 3.56 10.59
CA TYR A 93 2.10 2.27 10.31
C TYR A 93 1.15 1.91 11.44
N LEU A 94 -0.11 1.67 11.09
CA LEU A 94 -1.17 1.32 12.01
C LEU A 94 -1.53 -0.14 11.85
N LEU A 95 -1.66 -0.83 12.98
CA LEU A 95 -2.20 -2.18 13.03
C LEU A 95 -3.73 -2.08 13.12
N VAL A 96 -4.43 -2.79 12.26
CA VAL A 96 -5.90 -2.77 12.17
C VAL A 96 -6.45 -4.17 11.96
N THR A 97 -7.75 -4.35 12.19
CA THR A 97 -8.46 -5.59 11.85
C THR A 97 -8.52 -5.80 10.34
N ALA A 98 -8.66 -7.05 9.90
CA ALA A 98 -8.84 -7.39 8.49
C ALA A 98 -10.08 -6.71 7.88
N GLU A 99 -11.16 -6.58 8.64
CA GLU A 99 -12.37 -5.87 8.24
C GLU A 99 -12.09 -4.40 7.94
N LEU A 100 -11.45 -3.69 8.87
CA LEU A 100 -11.11 -2.28 8.69
C LEU A 100 -10.08 -2.09 7.58
N LEU A 101 -9.18 -3.05 7.39
CA LEU A 101 -8.23 -3.05 6.28
C LEU A 101 -8.96 -3.15 4.93
N ALA A 102 -9.95 -4.02 4.81
CA ALA A 102 -10.76 -4.15 3.59
C ALA A 102 -11.58 -2.88 3.30
N GLU A 103 -12.16 -2.25 4.33
CA GLU A 103 -12.82 -0.94 4.20
C GLU A 103 -11.84 0.14 3.74
N ALA A 104 -10.67 0.21 4.36
CA ALA A 104 -9.61 1.16 4.00
C ALA A 104 -9.08 0.93 2.57
N GLU A 105 -8.97 -0.34 2.14
CA GLU A 105 -8.57 -0.73 0.79
C GLU A 105 -9.57 -0.22 -0.25
N ALA A 106 -10.88 -0.35 0.03
CA ALA A 106 -11.94 0.15 -0.85
C ALA A 106 -11.95 1.69 -0.95
N VAL A 107 -11.57 2.39 0.13
CA VAL A 107 -11.45 3.87 0.13
C VAL A 107 -10.18 4.34 -0.55
N PHE A 108 -9.04 3.75 -0.20
CA PHE A 108 -7.72 4.15 -0.68
C PHE A 108 -6.71 2.99 -0.62
N ALA A 109 -6.78 2.09 -1.61
CA ALA A 109 -5.90 0.94 -1.76
C ALA A 109 -4.38 1.22 -1.53
N PRO A 110 -3.79 2.35 -1.98
CA PRO A 110 -2.37 2.60 -1.75
C PRO A 110 -1.96 2.77 -0.27
N ALA A 111 -2.91 2.95 0.65
CA ALA A 111 -2.61 2.95 2.09
C ALA A 111 -2.40 1.54 2.66
N VAL A 112 -2.81 0.48 1.97
CA VAL A 112 -2.58 -0.89 2.44
C VAL A 112 -1.09 -1.20 2.38
N ALA A 113 -0.49 -1.43 3.55
CA ALA A 113 0.95 -1.65 3.68
C ALA A 113 1.30 -3.14 3.82
N LEU A 114 0.46 -3.91 4.52
CA LEU A 114 0.59 -5.36 4.61
C LEU A 114 -0.80 -5.97 4.77
N LYS A 115 -1.15 -6.89 3.88
CA LYS A 115 -2.32 -7.75 3.96
C LYS A 115 -1.82 -9.18 3.77
N ILE A 116 -2.14 -10.05 4.72
CA ILE A 116 -1.81 -11.47 4.63
C ILE A 116 -3.07 -12.18 4.19
N ASP A 117 -2.98 -12.83 3.03
CA ASP A 117 -4.03 -13.70 2.53
C ASP A 117 -3.74 -15.13 3.01
N PRO A 118 -4.53 -15.69 3.93
CA PRO A 118 -4.31 -17.03 4.46
C PRO A 118 -4.60 -18.13 3.43
N ASP A 119 -5.34 -17.83 2.37
CA ASP A 119 -5.68 -18.75 1.29
C ASP A 119 -4.76 -18.58 0.07
N ALA A 120 -3.85 -17.59 0.09
CA ALA A 120 -2.86 -17.46 -0.96
C ALA A 120 -1.98 -18.71 -1.00
N PRO A 121 -1.80 -19.35 -2.18
CA PRO A 121 -0.82 -20.41 -2.31
C PRO A 121 0.52 -19.82 -1.88
N ALA A 122 1.23 -20.50 -0.97
CA ALA A 122 2.57 -20.09 -0.58
C ALA A 122 3.36 -19.85 -1.87
N GLU A 123 3.68 -18.59 -2.18
CA GLU A 123 4.51 -18.28 -3.33
C GLU A 123 5.76 -19.13 -3.17
N ALA A 124 6.01 -20.00 -4.15
CA ALA A 124 7.16 -20.89 -4.12
C ALA A 124 8.40 -20.02 -3.95
N ASP A 125 8.94 -20.02 -2.74
CA ASP A 125 10.11 -19.23 -2.39
C ASP A 125 11.22 -19.65 -3.38
N PRO A 126 11.78 -18.71 -4.18
CA PRO A 126 12.91 -19.02 -5.06
C PRO A 126 14.13 -19.57 -4.30
N TYR A 127 14.15 -19.45 -2.97
CA TYR A 127 15.16 -19.97 -2.06
C TYR A 127 14.73 -21.24 -1.29
N ALA A 128 13.56 -21.82 -1.56
CA ALA A 128 13.16 -23.15 -1.04
C ALA A 128 13.87 -24.31 -1.76
N ASP A 129 15.16 -24.14 -2.02
CA ASP A 129 16.01 -25.22 -2.51
C ASP A 129 16.19 -26.24 -1.36
N PRO A 130 15.91 -27.54 -1.56
CA PRO A 130 16.11 -28.59 -0.55
C PRO A 130 17.51 -28.61 0.06
N MET A 131 18.51 -28.01 -0.60
CA MET A 131 19.88 -27.91 -0.11
C MET A 131 20.07 -26.90 1.05
N TYR A 132 19.12 -25.98 1.27
CA TYR A 132 19.17 -24.98 2.35
C TYR A 132 18.07 -25.15 3.40
N GLN A 133 17.39 -26.31 3.44
CA GLN A 133 16.53 -26.64 4.57
C GLN A 133 17.37 -26.61 5.86
N VAL A 134 17.04 -25.69 6.76
CA VAL A 134 17.67 -25.58 8.07
C VAL A 134 17.39 -26.87 8.84
N PRO A 135 18.42 -27.62 9.28
CA PRO A 135 18.21 -28.81 10.10
C PRO A 135 17.49 -28.45 11.40
N ASP A 136 16.57 -29.32 11.82
CA ASP A 136 15.64 -29.13 12.95
C ASP A 136 16.34 -29.00 14.33
N ASP A 137 17.67 -29.11 14.39
CA ASP A 137 18.49 -29.07 15.60
C ASP A 137 19.14 -27.69 15.89
N LEU A 138 18.70 -26.61 15.23
CA LEU A 138 19.13 -25.26 15.56
C LEU A 138 18.34 -24.70 16.75
N VAL A 139 18.76 -25.10 17.95
CA VAL A 139 18.37 -24.46 19.21
C VAL A 139 19.33 -23.29 19.48
N TRP A 140 18.81 -22.06 19.53
CA TRP A 140 19.53 -20.91 20.11
C TRP A 140 19.00 -20.62 21.51
#